data_AF-A0A814H3L6-F1
#
_entry.id   AF-A0A814H3L6-F1
#
_cell.length_a   1.000
_cell.length_b   1.000
_cell.length_c   1.000
_cell.angle_alpha   90.00
_cell.angle_beta   90.00
_cell.angle_gamma   90.00
#
_symmetry.space_group_name_H-M   'P 1'
#
loop_
_entity.id
_entity.type
_entity.pdbx_description
1 polymer ?
#
loop_
_entity_poly.entity_id
_entity_poly.type
_entity_poly.pdbx_seq_one_letter_code
_entity_poly.pdbx_strand_id
1 'polypeptide(L)'
;MQILIKEPSEHSHVPNPDRLHVIRLKNEIKQHAASSEEGPSTILLDVLRITPLSATPGLSTNDAWLQLIRRERPAIRLDPEGGLPLILRQTDRGEKLVLYEDNSM
;
A
#
# COMPACT_ATOMS: atom_id res chain seq x y z
N MET A 1 18.03 -35.11 22.72
CA MET A 1 17.30 -34.05 22.00
C MET A 1 16.28 -34.72 21.10
N GLN A 2 14.98 -34.51 21.32
CA GLN A 2 13.91 -35.07 20.50
C GLN A 2 13.55 -34.05 19.42
N ILE A 3 13.68 -34.44 18.16
CA ILE A 3 13.27 -33.62 17.01
C ILE A 3 11.76 -33.86 16.83
N LEU A 4 10.95 -32.83 17.08
CA LEU A 4 9.51 -32.88 16.90
C LEU A 4 9.21 -32.71 15.41
N ILE A 5 9.08 -33.81 14.67
CA ILE A 5 8.65 -33.79 13.26
C ILE A 5 7.13 -33.71 13.28
N LYS A 6 6.57 -32.54 12.94
CA LYS A 6 5.13 -32.34 12.87
C LYS A 6 4.63 -32.84 11.52
N GLU A 7 3.77 -33.85 11.51
CA GLU A 7 3.15 -34.33 10.27
C GLU A 7 2.19 -33.28 9.70
N PRO A 8 2.15 -33.09 8.37
CA PRO A 8 1.23 -32.16 7.75
C PRO A 8 -0.21 -32.66 7.93
N SER A 9 -1.05 -31.82 8.54
CA SER A 9 -2.49 -32.10 8.66
C SER A 9 -3.21 -31.90 7.34
N GLU A 10 -4.20 -32.75 7.04
CA GLU A 10 -5.07 -32.55 5.88
C GLU A 10 -5.89 -31.26 5.99
N HIS A 11 -6.11 -30.59 4.86
CA HIS A 11 -6.96 -29.41 4.80
C HIS A 11 -8.43 -29.82 4.92
N SER A 12 -9.17 -29.20 5.85
CA SER A 12 -10.60 -29.47 6.08
C SER A 12 -11.53 -28.91 4.98
N HIS A 13 -10.98 -28.21 3.99
CA HIS A 13 -11.74 -27.54 2.95
C HIS A 13 -10.91 -27.37 1.68
N VAL A 14 -11.60 -27.26 0.56
CA VAL A 14 -11.01 -26.98 -0.75
C VAL A 14 -10.57 -25.51 -0.81
N PRO A 15 -9.46 -25.17 -1.50
CA PRO A 15 -9.07 -23.80 -1.73
C PRO A 15 -10.20 -22.99 -2.40
N ASN A 16 -10.46 -21.78 -1.89
CA ASN A 16 -11.40 -20.87 -2.52
C ASN A 16 -10.65 -20.04 -3.59
N PRO A 17 -10.97 -20.20 -4.90
CA PRO A 17 -10.26 -19.50 -5.98
C PRO A 17 -10.47 -17.99 -5.95
N ASP A 18 -11.65 -17.50 -5.54
CA ASP A 18 -11.92 -16.07 -5.44
C ASP A 18 -11.05 -15.41 -4.38
N ARG A 19 -10.74 -16.12 -3.28
CA ARG A 19 -9.78 -15.63 -2.27
C ARG A 19 -8.37 -15.51 -2.85
N LEU A 20 -7.96 -16.41 -3.75
CA LEU A 20 -6.65 -16.30 -4.40
C LEU A 20 -6.56 -15.03 -5.25
N HIS A 21 -7.64 -14.68 -5.97
CA HIS A 21 -7.70 -13.44 -6.75
C HIS A 21 -7.59 -12.20 -5.86
N VAL A 22 -8.34 -12.15 -4.75
CA VAL A 22 -8.25 -11.02 -3.80
C VAL A 22 -6.85 -10.91 -3.18
N ILE A 23 -6.18 -12.02 -2.87
CA ILE A 23 -4.81 -12.00 -2.33
C ILE A 23 -3.82 -11.47 -3.38
N ARG A 24 -3.92 -11.94 -4.62
CA ARG A 24 -3.09 -11.43 -5.72
C ARG A 24 -3.28 -9.93 -5.91
N LEU A 25 -4.54 -9.49 -5.90
CA LEU A 25 -4.89 -8.07 -5.99
C LEU A 25 -4.25 -7.23 -4.89
N LYS A 26 -4.33 -7.70 -3.64
CA LYS A 26 -3.69 -7.03 -2.50
C LYS A 26 -2.19 -6.89 -2.71
N ASN A 27 -1.54 -7.94 -3.20
CA ASN A 27 -0.10 -7.94 -3.42
C ASN A 27 0.30 -6.99 -4.56
N GLU A 28 -0.47 -6.95 -5.64
CA GLU A 28 -0.25 -6.02 -6.75
C GLU A 28 -0.42 -4.56 -6.31
N ILE A 29 -1.48 -4.24 -5.56
CA ILE A 29 -1.67 -2.89 -5.01
C ILE A 29 -0.51 -2.51 -4.08
N LYS A 30 -0.06 -3.41 -3.20
CA LYS A 30 1.09 -3.17 -2.31
C LYS A 30 2.35 -2.88 -3.11
N GLN A 31 2.66 -3.73 -4.10
CA GLN A 31 3.84 -3.58 -4.95
C GLN A 31 3.79 -2.27 -5.72
N HIS A 32 2.66 -1.96 -6.34
CA HIS A 32 2.51 -0.74 -7.12
C HIS A 32 2.61 0.51 -6.24
N ALA A 33 1.97 0.50 -5.05
CA ALA A 33 2.07 1.58 -4.08
C ALA A 33 3.49 1.79 -3.54
N ALA A 34 4.29 0.72 -3.42
CA ALA A 34 5.67 0.82 -2.97
C ALA A 34 6.62 1.38 -4.04
N SER A 35 6.31 1.18 -5.32
CA SER A 35 7.19 1.54 -6.44
C SER A 35 6.76 2.77 -7.24
N SER A 36 5.53 3.28 -7.04
CA SER A 36 4.93 4.35 -7.85
C SER A 36 4.53 5.56 -7.02
N GLU A 37 4.65 6.75 -7.61
CA GLU A 37 4.16 8.01 -7.05
C GLU A 37 2.70 8.32 -7.44
N GLU A 38 2.10 7.52 -8.33
CA GLU A 38 0.75 7.69 -8.85
C GLU A 38 -0.31 7.85 -7.75
N GLY A 39 -1.41 8.53 -8.04
CA GLY A 39 -2.50 8.69 -7.07
C GLY A 39 -3.16 7.35 -6.69
N PRO A 40 -3.70 7.21 -5.46
CA PRO A 40 -4.39 5.99 -5.04
C PRO A 40 -5.52 5.56 -5.98
N SER A 41 -6.25 6.51 -6.56
CA SER A 41 -7.32 6.24 -7.52
C SER A 41 -6.81 5.59 -8.82
N THR A 42 -5.65 6.02 -9.32
CA THR A 42 -5.02 5.44 -10.51
C THR A 42 -4.61 4.00 -10.25
N ILE A 43 -3.90 3.77 -9.14
CA ILE A 43 -3.46 2.43 -8.71
C ILE A 43 -4.67 1.50 -8.57
N LEU A 44 -5.77 1.97 -7.96
CA LEU A 44 -6.97 1.15 -7.80
C LEU A 44 -7.67 0.86 -9.12
N LEU A 45 -7.79 1.84 -10.01
CA LEU A 45 -8.42 1.65 -11.30
C LEU A 45 -7.68 0.63 -12.15
N ASP A 46 -6.35 0.71 -12.19
CA ASP A 46 -5.53 -0.21 -12.99
C ASP A 46 -5.62 -1.64 -12.48
N VAL A 47 -5.57 -1.81 -11.16
CA VAL A 47 -5.61 -3.14 -10.55
C VAL A 47 -7.03 -3.73 -10.53
N LEU A 48 -8.08 -2.90 -10.39
CA LEU A 48 -9.47 -3.38 -10.46
C LEU A 48 -9.91 -3.80 -11.87
N ARG A 49 -9.35 -3.19 -12.93
CA ARG A 49 -9.66 -3.54 -14.33
C ARG A 49 -9.36 -5.00 -14.68
N ILE A 50 -8.36 -5.59 -14.03
CA ILE A 50 -7.93 -6.96 -14.27
C ILE A 50 -8.58 -7.97 -13.30
N THR A 51 -9.43 -7.49 -12.39
CA THR A 51 -10.07 -8.34 -11.37
C THR A 51 -11.31 -9.03 -11.94
N PRO A 52 -11.44 -10.37 -11.80
CA PRO A 52 -12.66 -11.06 -12.21
C PRO A 52 -13.84 -10.64 -11.33
N LEU A 53 -15.03 -10.49 -11.92
CA LEU A 53 -16.24 -10.11 -11.19
C LEU A 53 -16.57 -11.06 -10.03
N SER A 54 -16.19 -12.34 -10.11
CA SER A 54 -16.39 -13.33 -9.04
C SER A 54 -15.65 -12.99 -7.74
N ALA A 55 -14.56 -12.23 -7.82
CA ALA A 55 -13.77 -11.83 -6.67
C ALA A 55 -14.29 -10.55 -5.98
N THR A 56 -15.22 -9.82 -6.61
CA THR A 56 -15.80 -8.56 -6.09
C THR A 56 -16.33 -8.67 -4.66
N PRO A 57 -17.06 -9.74 -4.28
CA PRO A 57 -17.59 -9.88 -2.91
C PRO A 57 -16.49 -10.02 -1.84
N GLY A 58 -15.28 -10.42 -2.23
CA GLY A 58 -14.12 -10.55 -1.35
C GLY A 58 -13.28 -9.27 -1.22
N LEU A 59 -13.62 -8.21 -1.97
CA LEU A 59 -12.92 -6.92 -1.91
C LEU A 59 -13.32 -6.16 -0.64
N SER A 60 -12.33 -5.60 0.05
CA SER A 60 -12.59 -4.69 1.17
C SER A 60 -13.18 -3.36 0.68
N THR A 61 -13.69 -2.55 1.60
CA THR A 61 -14.16 -1.20 1.30
C THR A 61 -13.06 -0.34 0.68
N ASN A 62 -13.46 0.66 -0.12
CA ASN A 62 -12.51 1.61 -0.74
C ASN A 62 -11.57 2.25 0.29
N ASP A 63 -12.05 2.57 1.48
CA ASP A 63 -11.23 3.14 2.55
C ASP A 63 -10.10 2.19 3.00
N ALA A 64 -10.38 0.89 3.09
CA ALA A 64 -9.37 -0.09 3.45
C ALA A 64 -8.24 -0.16 2.41
N TRP A 65 -8.58 0.02 1.13
CA TRP A 65 -7.60 0.06 0.04
C TRP A 65 -6.77 1.33 0.06
N LEU A 66 -7.40 2.49 0.32
CA LEU A 66 -6.68 3.75 0.48
C LEU A 66 -5.70 3.69 1.65
N GLN A 67 -6.11 3.12 2.79
CA GLN A 67 -5.22 2.90 3.94
C GLN A 67 -4.07 1.95 3.60
N LEU A 68 -4.34 0.88 2.87
CA LEU A 68 -3.32 -0.06 2.43
C LEU A 68 -2.29 0.64 1.53
N ILE A 69 -2.71 1.42 0.53
CA ILE A 69 -1.80 2.17 -0.34
C ILE A 69 -0.95 3.15 0.47
N ARG A 70 -1.54 3.88 1.42
CA ARG A 70 -0.81 4.84 2.26
C ARG A 70 0.27 4.16 3.12
N ARG A 71 0.00 2.97 3.64
CA ARG A 71 0.94 2.23 4.52
C ARG A 71 2.12 1.65 3.76
N GLU A 72 1.94 1.32 2.49
CA GLU A 72 2.97 0.66 1.67
C GLU A 72 3.87 1.66 0.96
N ARG A 73 3.44 2.93 0.85
CA ARG A 73 4.30 3.99 0.33
C ARG A 73 5.50 4.21 1.24
N PRO A 74 6.69 4.40 0.67
CA PRO A 74 7.85 4.80 1.45
C PRO A 74 7.56 6.11 2.17
N ALA A 75 7.95 6.18 3.44
CA ALA A 75 7.92 7.44 4.17
C ALA A 75 8.76 8.47 3.41
N ILE A 76 8.24 9.69 3.34
CA ILE A 76 8.94 10.84 2.79
C ILE A 76 10.28 10.94 3.52
N ARG A 77 11.37 10.77 2.78
CA ARG A 77 12.72 10.92 3.34
C ARG A 77 13.00 12.41 3.50
N LEU A 78 13.54 12.77 4.65
CA LEU A 78 14.07 14.11 4.86
C LEU A 78 15.27 14.33 3.93
N ASP A 79 15.49 15.59 3.60
CA ASP A 79 16.61 16.06 2.82
C ASP A 79 17.91 15.81 3.59
N PRO A 80 19.09 15.87 2.93
CA PRO A 80 20.37 15.79 3.61
C PRO A 80 20.54 16.79 4.77
N GLU A 81 19.79 17.90 4.71
CA GLU A 81 19.75 18.96 5.73
C GLU A 81 18.70 18.71 6.83
N GLY A 82 18.00 17.58 6.82
CA GLY A 82 17.01 17.21 7.83
C GLY A 82 15.62 17.86 7.66
N GLY A 83 15.40 18.66 6.62
CA GLY A 83 14.09 19.26 6.33
C GLY A 83 13.24 18.44 5.33
N LEU A 84 11.98 18.83 5.12
CA LEU A 84 11.06 18.18 4.16
C LEU A 84 11.57 18.25 2.70
N PRO A 85 11.28 17.29 1.82
CA PRO A 85 11.56 17.39 0.39
C PRO A 85 11.12 18.69 -0.26
N LEU A 86 11.95 19.19 -1.18
CA LEU A 86 11.71 20.45 -1.89
C LEU A 86 10.31 20.52 -2.53
N ILE A 87 9.83 19.40 -3.08
CA ILE A 87 8.48 19.28 -3.67
C ILE A 87 7.36 19.51 -2.65
N LEU A 88 7.63 19.28 -1.36
CA LEU A 88 6.70 19.54 -0.26
C LEU A 88 6.95 20.88 0.42
N ARG A 89 8.08 21.55 0.12
CA ARG A 89 8.37 22.92 0.57
C ARG A 89 7.80 23.98 -0.36
N GLN A 90 7.19 23.60 -1.47
CA GLN A 90 6.69 24.53 -2.48
C GLN A 90 5.20 24.32 -2.73
N THR A 91 4.49 25.39 -3.03
CA THR A 91 3.14 25.33 -3.58
C THR A 91 3.17 24.85 -5.03
N ASP A 92 2.01 24.52 -5.58
CA ASP A 92 1.80 24.25 -7.00
C ASP A 92 2.25 25.40 -7.93
N ARG A 93 2.43 26.60 -7.37
CA ARG A 93 2.94 27.80 -8.07
C ARG A 93 4.42 28.07 -7.85
N GLY A 94 5.13 27.18 -7.14
CA GLY A 94 6.55 27.32 -6.84
C GLY A 94 6.86 28.29 -5.69
N GLU A 95 5.84 28.76 -4.95
CA GLU A 95 6.05 29.61 -3.78
C GLU A 95 6.58 28.77 -2.63
N LYS A 96 7.65 29.21 -1.98
CA LYS A 96 8.25 28.50 -0.86
C LYS A 96 7.34 28.63 0.38
N LEU A 97 6.88 27.50 0.91
CA LEU A 97 6.18 27.46 2.18
C LEU A 97 7.14 27.89 3.30
N VAL A 98 6.74 28.91 4.06
CA VAL A 98 7.44 29.30 5.28
C VAL A 98 7.08 28.27 6.34
N LEU A 99 7.95 27.29 6.53
CA LEU A 99 7.86 26.38 7.66
C LEU A 99 8.35 27.13 8.90
N TYR A 100 7.46 27.41 9.83
CA TYR A 100 7.87 27.82 11.18
C TYR A 100 8.41 26.58 11.88
N GLU A 101 9.73 26.49 11.97
CA GLU A 101 10.38 25.58 12.92
C GLU A 101 10.25 26.23 14.29
N ASP A 102 9.42 25.65 15.15
CA ASP A 102 9.31 26.08 16.53
C ASP A 102 10.63 25.73 17.22
N ASN A 103 11.50 26.73 17.41
CA ASN A 103 12.76 26.62 18.15
C ASN A 103 12.49 26.49 19.66
N SER A 104 11.58 25.61 20.06
CA SER A 104 11.29 25.29 21.44
C SER A 104 12.15 24.09 21.89
N MET A 105 13.37 24.43 22.34
CA MET A 105 14.27 23.74 23.29
C MET A 105 14.57 22.25 23.14
#